data_AF-A0A834VZT4-F1
#
_entry.id   AF-A0A834VZT4-F1
#
_cell.length_a   1.000
_cell.length_b   1.000
_cell.length_c   1.000
_cell.angle_alpha   90.00
_cell.angle_beta   90.00
_cell.angle_gamma   90.00
#
_symmetry.space_group_name_H-M   'P 1'
#
loop_
_entity.id
_entity.type
_entity.pdbx_description
1 polymer ?
#
loop_
_entity_poly.entity_id
_entity_poly.type
_entity_poly.pdbx_seq_one_letter_code
_entity_poly.pdbx_strand_id
1 'polypeptide(L)'
;MGRVRTKTVKKSSRQVIERYYSRMTLDFHTNKKILEEVALIPSKRLRNKIAGFSTHLMKRIQKGPVRGISLKLQEEERERRMDFVPDVSAIKTEQIEVDKETMDMLNALGMNDIPGLIQVEPVPVQLQTGFGRGGFGGARRF
;
A
#
# COMPACT_ATOMS: atom_id res chain seq x y z
N MET A 1 -12.27 -4.48 -30.62
CA MET A 1 -12.49 -5.42 -29.48
C MET A 1 -11.19 -5.62 -28.70
N GLY A 2 -11.19 -5.46 -27.37
CA GLY A 2 -9.96 -5.37 -26.55
C GLY A 2 -9.41 -6.68 -25.98
N ARG A 3 -8.11 -6.69 -25.61
CA ARG A 3 -7.35 -7.84 -25.08
C ARG A 3 -7.46 -7.98 -23.54
N VAL A 4 -8.67 -7.83 -23.00
CA VAL A 4 -8.91 -7.91 -21.54
C VAL A 4 -9.01 -9.38 -21.10
N ARG A 5 -8.33 -9.74 -20.01
CA ARG A 5 -8.34 -11.11 -19.46
C ARG A 5 -9.53 -11.31 -18.52
N THR A 6 -10.17 -12.47 -18.60
CA THR A 6 -11.34 -12.86 -17.79
C THR A 6 -10.97 -13.15 -16.33
N LYS A 7 -11.98 -13.16 -15.45
CA LYS A 7 -11.82 -13.46 -14.02
C LYS A 7 -11.19 -14.84 -13.76
N THR A 8 -11.50 -15.84 -14.57
CA THR A 8 -10.97 -17.21 -14.46
C THR A 8 -9.45 -17.24 -14.65
N VAL A 9 -8.96 -16.56 -15.69
CA VAL A 9 -7.51 -16.44 -15.95
C VAL A 9 -6.82 -15.70 -14.79
N LYS A 10 -7.39 -14.57 -14.36
CA LYS A 10 -6.81 -13.75 -13.28
C LYS A 10 -6.78 -14.51 -11.94
N LYS A 11 -7.87 -15.18 -11.57
CA LYS A 11 -7.97 -15.94 -10.31
C LYS A 11 -7.01 -17.13 -10.29
N SER A 12 -7.02 -17.95 -11.34
CA SER A 12 -6.17 -19.15 -11.43
C SER A 12 -4.68 -18.79 -11.40
N SER A 13 -4.29 -17.71 -12.10
CA SER A 13 -2.88 -17.30 -12.13
C SER A 13 -2.38 -16.86 -10.76
N ARG A 14 -3.20 -16.13 -9.97
CA ARG A 14 -2.82 -15.74 -8.61
C ARG A 14 -2.65 -16.96 -7.70
N GLN A 15 -3.59 -17.90 -7.75
CA GLN A 15 -3.53 -19.12 -6.94
C GLN A 15 -2.30 -19.99 -7.23
N VAL A 16 -1.90 -20.10 -8.52
CA VAL A 16 -0.69 -20.84 -8.90
C VAL A 16 0.56 -20.14 -8.35
N ILE A 17 0.60 -18.81 -8.42
CA ILE A 17 1.74 -18.02 -7.93
C ILE A 17 1.87 -18.10 -6.41
N GLU A 18 0.78 -17.99 -5.66
CA GLU A 18 0.79 -18.07 -4.19
C GLU A 18 1.34 -19.42 -3.70
N ARG A 19 0.98 -20.52 -4.37
CA ARG A 19 1.35 -21.88 -3.94
C ARG A 19 2.69 -22.36 -4.47
N TYR A 20 3.07 -21.95 -5.68
CA TYR A 20 4.24 -22.50 -6.40
C TYR A 20 5.25 -21.43 -6.81
N TYR A 21 5.36 -20.33 -6.05
CA TYR A 21 6.26 -19.23 -6.35
C TYR A 21 7.69 -19.68 -6.66
N SER A 22 8.25 -20.60 -5.89
CA SER A 22 9.61 -21.11 -6.04
C SER A 22 9.89 -21.81 -7.38
N ARG A 23 8.85 -22.38 -8.01
CA ARG A 23 8.97 -23.08 -9.30
C ARG A 23 8.76 -22.16 -10.49
N MET A 24 8.06 -21.04 -10.29
CA MET A 24 7.64 -20.15 -11.37
C MET A 24 8.78 -19.21 -11.79
N THR A 25 8.85 -18.89 -13.08
CA THR A 25 9.91 -18.04 -13.65
C THR A 25 9.33 -16.84 -14.41
N LEU A 26 10.18 -16.02 -15.02
CA LEU A 26 9.74 -14.94 -15.92
C LEU A 26 9.44 -15.42 -17.34
N ASP A 27 9.87 -16.63 -17.70
CA ASP A 27 9.75 -17.18 -19.04
C ASP A 27 8.38 -17.81 -19.27
N PHE A 28 7.87 -17.69 -20.49
CA PHE A 28 6.55 -18.21 -20.87
C PHE A 28 6.56 -19.73 -21.06
N HIS A 29 7.61 -20.28 -21.68
CA HIS A 29 7.63 -21.69 -22.07
C HIS A 29 7.80 -22.61 -20.86
N THR A 30 8.66 -22.24 -19.93
CA THR A 30 8.85 -22.93 -18.64
C THR A 30 7.56 -22.89 -17.80
N ASN A 31 6.95 -21.72 -17.60
CA ASN A 31 5.69 -21.61 -16.85
C ASN A 31 4.55 -22.38 -17.51
N LYS A 32 4.51 -22.47 -18.84
CA LYS A 32 3.53 -23.28 -19.56
C LYS A 32 3.67 -24.77 -19.24
N LYS A 33 4.91 -25.29 -19.16
CA LYS A 33 5.18 -26.68 -18.76
C LYS A 33 4.82 -26.93 -17.30
N ILE A 34 5.19 -26.02 -16.40
CA ILE A 34 4.85 -26.12 -14.97
C ILE A 34 3.32 -26.18 -14.77
N LEU A 35 2.56 -25.38 -15.53
CA LEU A 35 1.10 -25.40 -15.48
C LEU A 35 0.48 -26.70 -15.98
N GLU A 36 1.19 -27.49 -16.80
CA GLU A 36 0.73 -28.82 -17.23
C GLU A 36 0.85 -29.84 -16.11
N GLU A 37 1.86 -29.71 -15.25
CA GLU A 37 2.08 -30.59 -14.10
C GLU A 37 1.22 -30.21 -12.90
N VAL A 38 1.05 -28.91 -12.67
CA VAL A 38 0.41 -28.38 -11.45
C VAL A 38 -1.12 -28.40 -11.52
N ALA A 39 -1.70 -28.25 -12.71
CA ALA A 39 -3.14 -28.07 -12.86
C ALA A 39 -3.72 -28.76 -14.09
N LEU A 40 -4.88 -29.38 -13.91
CA LEU A 40 -5.68 -29.95 -15.00
C LEU A 40 -6.41 -28.82 -15.73
N ILE A 41 -5.78 -28.26 -16.77
CA ILE A 41 -6.36 -27.20 -17.59
C ILE A 41 -6.96 -27.81 -18.88
N PRO A 42 -8.28 -27.68 -19.12
CA PRO A 42 -8.98 -28.43 -20.16
C PRO A 42 -8.66 -27.98 -21.59
N SER A 43 -8.15 -26.75 -21.79
CA SER A 43 -7.84 -26.25 -23.13
C SER A 43 -6.49 -25.56 -23.23
N LYS A 44 -5.83 -25.79 -24.37
CA LYS A 44 -4.57 -25.14 -24.76
C LYS A 44 -4.66 -23.61 -24.72
N ARG A 45 -5.78 -23.04 -25.17
CA ARG A 45 -5.98 -21.57 -25.18
C ARG A 45 -6.07 -21.01 -23.75
N LEU A 46 -6.72 -21.69 -22.81
CA LEU A 46 -6.77 -21.26 -21.42
C LEU A 46 -5.40 -21.40 -20.76
N ARG A 47 -4.69 -22.50 -20.98
CA ARG A 47 -3.31 -22.72 -20.49
C ARG A 47 -2.39 -21.58 -20.91
N ASN A 48 -2.41 -21.21 -22.19
CA ASN A 48 -1.57 -20.13 -22.70
C ASN A 48 -1.94 -18.77 -22.11
N LYS A 49 -3.24 -18.50 -21.89
CA LYS A 49 -3.69 -17.25 -21.24
C LYS A 49 -3.24 -17.16 -19.79
N ILE A 50 -3.29 -18.28 -19.05
CA ILE A 50 -2.84 -18.36 -17.66
C ILE A 50 -1.32 -18.19 -17.60
N ALA A 51 -0.56 -18.98 -18.36
CA ALA A 51 0.90 -18.86 -18.44
C ALA A 51 1.36 -17.43 -18.74
N GLY A 52 0.74 -16.78 -19.74
CA GLY A 52 1.08 -15.41 -20.13
C GLY A 52 0.63 -14.34 -19.12
N PHE A 53 -0.40 -14.60 -18.30
CA PHE A 53 -0.78 -13.68 -17.23
C PHE A 53 0.10 -13.89 -15.99
N SER A 54 0.50 -15.13 -15.71
CA SER A 54 1.43 -15.45 -14.63
C SER A 54 2.81 -14.82 -14.84
N THR A 55 3.37 -14.87 -16.06
CA THR A 55 4.64 -14.17 -16.38
C THR A 55 4.53 -12.66 -16.18
N HIS A 56 3.38 -12.07 -16.53
CA HIS A 56 3.15 -10.64 -16.31
C HIS A 56 3.08 -10.29 -14.82
N LEU A 57 2.47 -11.15 -14.00
CA LEU A 57 2.46 -10.96 -12.54
C LEU A 57 3.85 -11.15 -11.93
N MET A 58 4.64 -12.13 -12.37
CA MET A 58 6.03 -12.33 -11.92
C MET A 58 6.90 -11.10 -12.15
N LYS A 59 6.81 -10.49 -13.35
CA LYS A 59 7.52 -9.24 -13.65
C LYS A 59 7.09 -8.06 -12.77
N ARG A 60 5.84 -8.06 -12.28
CA ARG A 60 5.35 -7.04 -11.36
C ARG A 60 5.81 -7.29 -9.94
N ILE A 61 5.81 -8.55 -9.50
CA ILE A 61 6.28 -8.96 -8.17
C ILE A 61 7.75 -8.55 -7.96
N GLN A 62 8.59 -8.70 -8.99
CA GLN A 62 9.99 -8.26 -8.93
C GLN A 62 10.15 -6.75 -8.69
N LYS A 63 9.20 -5.93 -9.14
CA LYS A 63 9.25 -4.48 -8.94
C LYS A 63 8.64 -4.05 -7.61
N GLY A 64 7.85 -4.90 -6.98
CA GLY A 64 7.18 -4.59 -5.72
C GLY A 64 5.97 -5.48 -5.45
N PRO A 65 5.34 -5.30 -4.28
CA PRO A 65 4.21 -6.12 -3.86
C PRO A 65 3.01 -5.93 -4.80
N VAL A 66 2.38 -7.04 -5.19
CA VAL A 66 1.21 -7.05 -6.08
C VAL A 66 -0.05 -7.31 -5.27
N ARG A 67 -1.03 -6.42 -5.39
CA ARG A 67 -2.31 -6.54 -4.66
C ARG A 67 -3.01 -7.88 -4.95
N GLY A 68 -3.37 -8.59 -3.89
CA GLY A 68 -4.14 -9.84 -3.95
C GLY A 68 -3.31 -11.07 -4.31
N ILE A 69 -2.00 -11.02 -4.07
CA ILE A 69 -1.10 -12.18 -4.04
C ILE A 69 -0.36 -12.07 -2.73
N SER A 70 -0.50 -13.04 -1.85
CA SER A 70 0.36 -13.16 -0.67
C SER A 70 1.48 -14.16 -0.96
N LEU A 71 2.71 -13.71 -0.76
CA LEU A 71 3.88 -14.58 -0.78
C LEU A 71 4.35 -14.70 0.67
N LYS A 72 4.65 -15.91 1.13
CA LYS A 72 5.20 -16.14 2.47
C LYS A 72 6.42 -15.25 2.75
N LEU A 73 7.27 -15.09 1.74
CA LEU A 73 8.44 -14.21 1.80
C LEU A 73 8.07 -12.74 2.09
N GLN A 74 6.95 -12.25 1.53
CA GLN A 74 6.47 -10.88 1.78
C GLN A 74 5.86 -10.73 3.17
N GLU A 75 5.25 -11.79 3.70
CA GLU A 75 4.71 -11.81 5.06
C GLU A 75 5.84 -11.72 6.09
N GLU A 76 6.91 -12.50 5.93
CA GLU A 76 8.09 -12.45 6.80
C GLU A 76 8.82 -11.09 6.77
N GLU A 77 9.02 -10.50 5.58
CA GLU A 77 9.61 -9.16 5.48
C GLU A 77 8.72 -8.08 6.10
N ARG A 78 7.40 -8.24 5.95
CA ARG A 78 6.42 -7.31 6.53
C ARG A 78 6.43 -7.41 8.05
N GLU A 79 6.48 -8.60 8.63
CA GLU A 79 6.59 -8.80 10.07
C GLU A 79 7.85 -8.14 10.62
N ARG A 80 9.02 -8.38 10.02
CA ARG A 80 10.28 -7.73 10.44
C ARG A 80 10.23 -6.20 10.40
N ARG A 81 9.53 -5.62 9.43
CA ARG A 81 9.35 -4.16 9.35
C ARG A 81 8.35 -3.64 10.39
N MET A 82 7.31 -4.40 10.70
CA MET A 82 6.34 -4.04 11.74
C MET A 82 6.92 -4.16 13.14
N ASP A 83 7.80 -5.13 13.37
CA ASP A 83 8.50 -5.35 14.64
C ASP A 83 9.65 -4.36 14.88
N PHE A 84 9.92 -3.48 13.91
CA PHE A 84 10.94 -2.45 14.05
C PHE A 84 10.50 -1.40 15.08
N VAL A 85 11.04 -1.55 16.29
CA VAL A 85 10.95 -0.54 17.35
C VAL A 85 12.21 0.32 17.28
N PRO A 86 12.10 1.65 17.10
CA PRO A 86 13.27 2.51 17.12
C PRO A 86 13.88 2.58 18.52
N ASP A 87 15.21 2.71 18.62
CA ASP A 87 15.93 2.81 19.89
C ASP A 87 15.47 4.00 20.75
N VAL A 88 15.05 5.09 20.09
CA VAL A 88 14.47 6.27 20.74
C VAL A 88 13.02 6.42 20.30
N SER A 89 12.10 6.41 21.25
CA SER A 89 10.69 6.66 20.99
C SER A 89 10.47 8.11 20.57
N ALA A 90 9.73 8.34 19.48
CA ALA A 90 9.38 9.69 19.03
C ALA A 90 8.57 10.50 20.07
N ILE A 91 7.92 9.83 21.02
CA ILE A 91 7.17 10.44 22.13
C ILE A 91 8.10 10.98 23.21
N LYS A 92 9.33 10.46 23.31
CA LYS A 92 10.31 10.91 24.30
C LYS A 92 10.96 12.21 23.83
N THR A 93 10.19 13.29 23.85
CA THR A 93 10.67 14.65 23.63
C THR A 93 11.07 15.27 24.96
N GLU A 94 12.09 16.12 24.94
CA GLU A 94 12.52 16.88 26.13
C GLU A 94 11.53 18.01 26.48
N GLN A 95 10.74 18.44 25.49
CA GLN A 95 9.78 19.53 25.59
C GLN A 95 8.43 19.05 25.02
N ILE A 96 7.36 19.30 25.77
CA ILE A 96 5.97 19.00 25.46
C ILE A 96 5.25 20.35 25.41
N GLU A 97 5.01 20.84 24.19
CA GLU A 97 4.33 22.10 23.97
C GLU A 97 2.81 21.89 24.07
N VAL A 98 2.15 22.67 24.93
CA VAL A 98 0.74 22.51 25.28
C VAL A 98 0.02 23.86 25.21
N ASP A 99 -1.21 23.85 24.72
CA ASP A 99 -2.08 25.04 24.69
C ASP A 99 -2.59 25.38 26.10
N LYS A 100 -3.11 26.60 26.27
CA LYS A 100 -3.63 27.06 27.57
C LYS A 100 -4.77 26.19 28.11
N GLU A 101 -5.73 25.83 27.26
CA GLU A 101 -6.90 25.02 27.66
C GLU A 101 -6.51 23.60 28.08
N THR A 102 -5.53 23.00 27.39
CA THR A 102 -5.02 21.67 27.70
C THR A 102 -4.18 21.68 28.97
N MET A 103 -3.52 22.78 29.31
CA MET A 103 -2.85 22.94 30.60
C MET A 103 -3.84 23.00 31.77
N ASP A 104 -4.96 23.73 31.61
CA ASP A 104 -6.03 23.78 32.61
C ASP A 104 -6.68 22.41 32.83
N MET A 105 -6.82 21.63 31.76
CA MET A 105 -7.27 20.23 31.84
C MET A 105 -6.28 19.35 32.62
N LEU A 106 -4.97 19.47 32.36
CA LEU A 106 -3.94 18.72 33.09
C LEU A 106 -3.93 19.06 34.58
N ASN A 107 -4.15 20.34 34.92
CA ASN A 107 -4.33 20.83 36.29
C ASN A 107 -5.52 20.16 36.98
N ALA A 108 -6.67 20.08 36.31
CA ALA A 108 -7.87 19.46 36.87
C ALA A 108 -7.73 17.95 37.08
N LEU A 109 -6.94 17.28 36.24
CA LEU A 109 -6.66 15.84 36.32
C LEU A 109 -5.52 15.50 37.30
N GLY A 110 -4.86 16.50 37.90
CA GLY A 110 -3.75 16.30 38.83
C GLY A 110 -2.45 15.84 38.16
N MET A 111 -2.27 16.11 36.86
CA MET A 111 -1.11 15.70 36.06
C MET A 111 -0.13 16.85 35.77
N ASN A 112 0.16 17.67 36.78
CA ASN A 112 0.97 18.88 36.63
C ASN A 112 2.48 18.63 36.64
N ASP A 113 2.90 17.52 37.23
CA ASP A 113 4.32 17.20 37.45
C ASP A 113 4.95 16.43 36.26
N ILE A 114 4.36 16.52 35.07
CA ILE A 114 4.93 15.89 33.87
C ILE A 114 6.18 16.68 33.45
N PRO A 115 7.36 16.05 33.33
CA PRO A 115 8.57 16.73 32.94
C PRO A 115 8.49 17.23 31.49
N GLY A 116 8.90 18.48 31.27
CA GLY A 116 9.02 19.07 29.93
C GLY A 116 7.78 19.84 29.43
N LEU A 117 6.74 20.03 30.24
CA LEU A 117 5.58 20.84 29.87
C LEU A 117 5.95 22.32 29.65
N ILE A 118 5.64 22.84 28.46
CA ILE A 118 5.83 24.25 28.10
C ILE A 118 4.53 24.77 27.49
N GLN A 119 4.00 25.86 28.03
CA GLN A 119 2.85 26.54 27.45
C GLN A 119 3.28 27.37 26.24
N VAL A 120 2.65 27.15 25.09
CA VAL A 120 2.90 27.93 23.86
C VAL A 120 1.64 28.67 23.45
N GLU A 121 1.78 29.90 22.96
CA GLU A 121 0.66 30.65 22.40
C GLU A 121 0.35 30.18 20.97
N PRO A 122 -0.92 29.99 20.61
CA PRO A 122 -1.27 29.50 19.28
C PRO A 122 -0.86 30.52 18.22
N VAL A 123 0.07 30.13 17.35
CA VAL A 123 0.46 30.94 16.20
C VAL A 123 -0.73 31.00 15.24
N PRO A 124 -1.23 32.19 14.86
CA PRO A 124 -2.34 32.29 13.92
C PRO A 124 -1.93 31.68 12.59
N VAL A 125 -2.53 30.55 12.23
CA VAL A 125 -2.38 29.94 10.92
C VAL A 125 -2.89 30.94 9.89
N GLN A 126 -1.98 31.63 9.21
CA GLN A 126 -2.33 32.47 8.07
C GLN A 126 -2.87 31.56 6.97
N LEU A 127 -4.20 31.53 6.83
CA LEU A 127 -4.87 30.98 5.66
C LEU A 127 -4.26 31.66 4.43
N GLN A 128 -3.44 30.95 3.68
CA GLN A 128 -3.08 31.36 2.32
C GLN A 128 -4.36 31.37 1.48
N THR A 129 -5.00 32.52 1.40
CA THR A 129 -6.07 32.85 0.45
C THR A 129 -5.47 32.87 -0.96
N GLY A 130 -5.29 31.69 -1.53
CA GLY A 130 -4.57 31.49 -2.80
C GLY A 130 -5.21 30.43 -3.69
N PHE A 131 -6.53 30.30 -3.70
CA PHE A 131 -7.24 29.59 -4.78
C PHE A 131 -8.09 30.58 -5.55
N GLY A 132 -7.48 31.16 -6.59
CA GLY A 132 -8.16 31.93 -7.63
C GLY A 132 -9.26 31.08 -8.25
N ARG A 133 -10.49 31.37 -7.85
CA ARG A 133 -11.71 30.84 -8.43
C ARG A 133 -11.82 31.42 -9.84
N GLY A 134 -11.49 30.61 -10.84
CA GLY A 134 -11.65 30.96 -12.25
C GLY A 134 -13.07 31.45 -12.51
N GLY A 135 -13.17 32.68 -13.01
CA GLY A 135 -14.43 33.32 -13.33
C GLY A 135 -15.18 32.58 -14.43
N PHE A 136 -16.24 31.87 -14.07
CA PHE A 136 -17.31 31.53 -15.00
C PHE A 136 -18.22 32.74 -15.14
N GLY A 137 -17.92 33.56 -16.16
CA GLY A 137 -18.75 34.70 -16.55
C GLY A 137 -18.41 35.12 -17.96
N GLY A 138 -19.22 34.73 -18.93
CA GLY A 138 -19.06 35.19 -20.31
C GLY A 138 -19.77 34.33 -21.34
N ALA A 139 -21.10 34.38 -21.34
CA ALA A 139 -21.90 34.00 -22.49
C ALA A 139 -21.40 34.73 -23.75
N ARG A 140 -21.10 33.99 -24.82
CA ARG A 140 -20.93 34.56 -26.15
C ARG A 140 -22.00 33.99 -27.07
N ARG A 141 -22.94 34.85 -27.44
CA ARG A 141 -23.69 34.76 -28.69
C ARG A 141 -22.74 35.15 -29.82
N PHE A 142 -22.60 34.30 -30.83
CA PHE A 142 -22.87 34.52 -32.26
C PHE A 142 -22.64 33.19 -32.97
#